data_AF-A0A7T8JWH9-F1
#
_entry.id   AF-A0A7T8JWH9-F1
#
_cell.length_a   1.000
_cell.length_b   1.000
_cell.length_c   1.000
_cell.angle_alpha   90.00
_cell.angle_beta   90.00
_cell.angle_gamma   90.00
#
_symmetry.space_group_name_H-M   'P 1'
#
loop_
_entity.id
_entity.type
_entity.pdbx_description
1 polymer ?
#
loop_
_entity_poly.entity_id
_entity_poly.type
_entity_poly.pdbx_seq_one_letter_code
_entity_poly.pdbx_strand_id
1 'polypeptide(L)'
;MEVSGEAFLVLSEAGKPIYSLHGEENHLASLTAVMQALVSYVQDLDDSIKCISFGDVQISFLIKPPLILVERRVELRATPK
;
A
#
# COMPACT_ATOMS: atom_id res chain seq x y z
N MET A 1 -6.44 21.91 8.75
CA MET A 1 -5.05 21.51 8.48
C MET A 1 -5.05 19.99 8.53
N GLU A 2 -5.40 19.33 7.42
CA GLU A 2 -5.37 17.87 7.37
C GLU A 2 -3.90 17.45 7.41
N VAL A 3 -3.56 16.69 8.44
CA VAL A 3 -2.21 16.15 8.61
C VAL A 3 -1.98 15.19 7.44
N SER A 4 -0.94 15.45 6.65
CA SER A 4 -0.40 14.50 5.67
C SER A 4 -0.08 13.18 6.41
N GLY A 5 -1.01 12.23 6.34
CA GLY A 5 -0.93 10.99 7.11
C GLY A 5 -0.29 9.88 6.29
N GLU A 6 1.00 9.64 6.49
CA GLU A 6 1.69 8.47 5.96
C GLU A 6 1.30 7.23 6.77
N ALA A 7 0.90 6.17 6.08
CA ALA A 7 0.62 4.87 6.67
C ALA A 7 1.48 3.80 5.99
N PHE A 8 2.04 2.89 6.80
CA PHE A 8 2.86 1.78 6.30
C PHE A 8 2.26 0.46 6.73
N LEU A 9 2.31 -0.52 5.83
CA LEU A 9 1.83 -1.87 6.04
C LEU A 9 2.87 -2.85 5.53
N VAL A 10 3.27 -3.81 6.35
CA VAL A 10 4.09 -4.95 5.94
C VAL A 10 3.23 -6.19 5.98
N LEU A 11 3.25 -6.96 4.90
CA LEU A 11 2.55 -8.23 4.78
C LEU A 11 3.49 -9.31 4.21
N SER A 12 3.17 -10.57 4.48
CA SER A 12 3.84 -11.70 3.83
C SER A 12 3.31 -11.91 2.41
N GLU A 13 4.04 -12.67 1.60
CA GLU A 13 3.55 -13.13 0.29
C GLU A 13 2.28 -13.98 0.37
N ALA A 14 1.95 -14.55 1.53
CA ALA A 14 0.69 -15.24 1.80
C ALA A 14 -0.46 -14.29 2.17
N GLY A 15 -0.25 -12.97 2.13
CA GLY A 15 -1.26 -11.96 2.44
C GLY A 15 -1.49 -11.72 3.93
N LYS A 16 -0.64 -12.26 4.81
CA LYS A 16 -0.80 -12.10 6.26
C LYS A 16 -0.22 -10.75 6.71
N PRO A 17 -0.94 -9.95 7.50
CA PRO A 17 -0.37 -8.74 8.09
C PRO A 17 0.79 -9.11 9.04
N ILE A 18 1.90 -8.39 8.92
CA ILE A 18 3.09 -8.53 9.78
C ILE A 18 3.27 -7.29 10.65
N TYR A 19 3.04 -6.10 10.08
CA TYR A 19 3.22 -4.84 10.77
C TYR A 19 2.33 -3.75 10.15
N SER A 20 1.86 -2.81 10.97
CA SER A 20 1.10 -1.63 10.54
C SER A 20 1.57 -0.41 11.34
N LEU A 21 1.85 0.68 10.64
CA LEU A 21 2.05 2.01 11.23
C LEU A 21 0.92 2.93 10.75
N HIS A 22 0.15 3.44 11.71
CA HIS A 22 -1.03 4.30 11.49
C HIS A 22 -2.18 3.66 10.67
N GLY A 23 -2.15 2.35 10.39
CA GLY A 23 -3.26 1.64 9.76
C GLY A 23 -4.30 1.19 10.79
N GLU A 24 -5.58 1.30 10.44
CA GLU A 24 -6.69 0.86 11.29
C GLU A 24 -6.71 -0.67 11.45
N GLU A 25 -6.65 -1.15 12.69
CA GLU A 25 -6.51 -2.59 12.99
C GLU A 25 -7.70 -3.44 12.55
N ASN A 26 -8.91 -2.87 12.55
CA ASN A 26 -10.16 -3.61 12.29
C ASN A 26 -10.25 -4.21 10.88
N HIS A 27 -9.47 -3.68 9.93
CA HIS A 27 -9.57 -4.04 8.52
C HIS A 27 -8.24 -4.50 7.90
N LEU A 28 -7.20 -4.72 8.73
CA LEU A 28 -5.86 -5.10 8.24
C LEU A 28 -5.89 -6.37 7.41
N ALA A 29 -6.60 -7.42 7.83
CA ALA A 29 -6.65 -8.69 7.11
C ALA A 29 -7.28 -8.55 5.72
N SER A 30 -8.38 -7.79 5.62
CA SER A 30 -9.04 -7.52 4.34
C SER A 30 -8.16 -6.66 3.44
N LEU A 31 -7.49 -5.65 4.01
CA LEU A 31 -6.58 -4.78 3.26
C LEU A 31 -5.38 -5.55 2.72
N THR A 32 -4.72 -6.37 3.55
CA THR A 32 -3.56 -7.16 3.10
C THR A 32 -3.93 -8.20 2.07
N ALA A 33 -5.13 -8.79 2.15
CA ALA A 33 -5.63 -9.69 1.11
C ALA A 33 -5.78 -8.98 -0.24
N VAL A 34 -6.34 -7.77 -0.26
CA VAL A 34 -6.45 -6.97 -1.50
C VAL A 34 -5.08 -6.57 -2.03
N MET A 35 -4.18 -6.09 -1.17
CA MET A 35 -2.82 -5.71 -1.59
C MET A 35 -2.04 -6.88 -2.16
N GLN A 36 -2.14 -8.06 -1.53
CA GLN A 36 -1.51 -9.28 -2.03
C GLN A 36 -2.11 -9.73 -3.37
N ALA A 37 -3.44 -9.68 -3.52
CA ALA A 37 -4.10 -10.04 -4.77
C ALA A 37 -3.66 -9.14 -5.94
N LEU A 38 -3.48 -7.84 -5.70
CA LEU A 38 -2.96 -6.91 -6.71
C LEU A 38 -1.51 -7.24 -7.10
N VAL A 39 -0.65 -7.54 -6.11
CA VAL A 39 0.74 -7.95 -6.37
C VAL A 39 0.77 -9.23 -7.20
N SER A 40 0.00 -10.25 -6.82
CA SER A 40 -0.05 -11.53 -7.56
C SER A 40 -0.59 -11.34 -8.98
N TYR A 41 -1.64 -10.55 -9.17
CA TYR A 41 -2.20 -10.33 -10.49
C TYR A 41 -1.18 -9.72 -11.47
N VAL A 42 -0.40 -8.72 -11.02
CA VAL A 42 0.61 -8.10 -11.89
C VAL A 42 1.81 -9.03 -12.10
N GLN A 43 2.18 -9.82 -11.10
CA GLN A 43 3.20 -10.87 -11.24
C GLN A 43 2.81 -11.93 -12.28
N ASP A 44 1.53 -12.34 -12.34
CA ASP A 44 1.03 -13.28 -13.35
C ASP A 44 1.11 -12.72 -14.78
N LEU A 45 1.24 -11.40 -14.93
CA LEU A 45 1.49 -10.73 -16.21
C LEU A 45 2.99 -10.59 -16.55
N ASP A 46 3.87 -11.25 -15.79
CA ASP A 46 5.34 -11.14 -15.87
C ASP A 46 5.86 -9.71 -15.60
N ASP A 47 5.15 -8.96 -14.73
CA ASP A 47 5.51 -7.59 -14.33
C ASP A 47 5.48 -7.43 -12.79
N SER A 48 5.88 -6.26 -12.27
CA SER A 48 5.95 -5.97 -10.84
C SER A 48 5.30 -4.62 -10.54
N ILE A 49 4.19 -4.66 -9.79
CA ILE A 49 3.53 -3.45 -9.32
C ILE A 49 4.49 -2.59 -8.48
N LYS A 50 4.57 -1.29 -8.82
CA LYS A 50 5.42 -0.31 -8.11
C LYS A 50 4.59 0.71 -7.35
N CYS A 51 3.53 1.23 -7.97
CA CYS A 51 2.63 2.17 -7.33
C CYS A 51 1.25 2.17 -7.99
N ILE A 52 0.26 2.65 -7.25
CA ILE A 52 -1.08 3.01 -7.71
C ILE A 52 -1.31 4.45 -7.27
N SER A 53 -1.66 5.34 -8.21
CA SER A 53 -1.93 6.74 -7.92
C SER A 53 -3.36 7.09 -8.31
N PHE A 54 -4.09 7.77 -7.43
CA PHE A 54 -5.45 8.24 -7.67
C PHE A 54 -5.72 9.52 -6.89
N GLY A 55 -6.15 10.58 -7.58
CA GLY A 55 -6.40 11.88 -6.95
C GLY A 55 -5.15 12.49 -6.32
N ASP A 56 -5.18 12.64 -5.01
CA ASP A 56 -4.11 13.08 -4.11
C ASP A 56 -3.49 11.93 -3.32
N VAL A 57 -3.88 10.68 -3.59
CA VAL A 57 -3.36 9.49 -2.89
C VAL A 57 -2.39 8.73 -3.79
N GLN A 58 -1.29 8.27 -3.20
CA GLN A 58 -0.38 7.31 -3.79
C GLN A 58 -0.20 6.11 -2.86
N ILE A 59 -0.31 4.91 -3.42
CA ILE A 59 0.01 3.65 -2.76
C ILE A 59 1.25 3.07 -3.43
N SER A 60 2.36 2.96 -2.71
CA SER A 60 3.63 2.44 -3.22
C SER A 60 3.86 1.01 -2.72
N PHE A 61 4.44 0.16 -3.57
CA PHE A 61 4.74 -1.24 -3.29
C PHE A 61 6.26 -1.49 -3.39
N LEU A 62 6.82 -2.10 -2.36
CA LEU A 62 8.17 -2.63 -2.36
C LEU A 62 8.13 -4.13 -2.05
N ILE A 63 8.39 -4.95 -3.06
CA ILE A 63 8.37 -6.41 -2.96
C ILE A 63 9.80 -6.89 -2.70
N LYS A 64 10.02 -7.48 -1.51
CA LYS A 64 11.29 -8.10 -1.09
C LYS A 64 10.98 -9.44 -0.41
N PRO A 65 10.88 -10.54 -1.18
CA PRO A 65 10.46 -11.83 -0.64
C PRO A 65 11.22 -12.22 0.65
N PRO A 66 10.53 -12.70 1.68
CA PRO A 66 9.11 -13.07 1.72
C PRO A 66 8.16 -11.92 2.13
N LEU A 67 8.63 -10.67 2.09
CA LEU A 67 7.93 -9.49 2.58
C LEU A 67 7.48 -8.56 1.45
N ILE A 68 6.33 -7.95 1.65
CA ILE A 68 5.82 -6.87 0.83
C ILE A 68 5.62 -5.68 1.76
N LEU A 69 6.19 -4.53 1.40
CA LEU A 69 5.93 -3.25 2.05
C LEU A 69 4.96 -2.45 1.18
N VAL A 70 3.95 -1.88 1.82
CA VAL A 70 2.96 -0.98 1.23
C VAL A 70 3.00 0.33 1.99
N GLU A 71 3.16 1.43 1.27
CA GLU A 71 3.07 2.79 1.80
C GLU A 71 1.83 3.45 1.21
N ARG A 72 1.03 4.13 2.04
CA ARG A 72 0.01 5.08 1.58
C ARG A 72 0.46 6.49 1.95
N ARG A 73 0.60 7.34 0.94
CA ARG A 73 0.88 8.78 1.08
C ARG A 73 -0.27 9.60 0.49
N VAL A 74 -0.56 10.74 1.12
CA VAL A 74 -1.44 11.79 0.58
C VAL A 74 -0.56 12.96 0.16
N GLU A 75 -0.51 13.26 -1.13
CA GLU A 75 0.24 14.36 -1.71
C GLU A 75 -0.62 15.64 -1.64
N LEU A 76 -0.25 16.58 -0.77
CA LEU A 76 -0.95 17.86 -0.67
C LEU A 76 -0.79 18.64 -1.98
N ARG A 77 -1.86 18.73 -2.76
CA ARG A 77 -1.90 19.64 -3.91
C ARG A 77 -1.87 21.07 -3.38
N ALA A 78 -0.82 21.81 -3.70
CA ALA A 78 -0.81 23.26 -3.54
C ALA A 78 -2.01 23.83 -4.31
N THR A 79 -2.86 24.61 -3.63
CA THR A 79 -3.94 25.36 -4.27
C THR A 79 -3.32 26.31 -5.31
N PRO A 80 -3.76 26.27 -6.59
CA PRO A 80 -3.34 27.29 -7.53
C PRO A 80 -3.84 28.65 -7.00
N LYS A 81 -2.91 29.59 -6.88
CA LYS A 81 -3.14 30.95 -6.38
C LYS A 81 -3.88 31.78 -7.43
#